data_AF-A0A1K2FWP2-F1
#
_entry.id   AF-A0A1K2FWP2-F1
#
_cell.length_a   1.000
_cell.length_b   1.000
_cell.length_c   1.000
_cell.angle_alpha   90.00
_cell.angle_beta   90.00
_cell.angle_gamma   90.00
#
_symmetry.space_group_name_H-M   'P 1'
#
loop_
_entity.id
_entity.type
_entity.pdbx_description
1 polymer ?
#
loop_
_entity_poly.entity_id
_entity_poly.type
_entity_poly.pdbx_seq_one_letter_code
_entity_poly.pdbx_strand_id
1 'polypeptide(L)'
;MTGLPAVKVGDPLILVTGNKYQGDEPVTVSRVGRKYLYVSLHGHERQERFDRATGVEEGQRGIRARLMTQEQYDDRAQRDSLFSRLYDAGVEVAFRVRDDLTTDQLRSLLAVVETKEG
;
A
#
# COMPACT_ATOMS: atom_id res chain seq x y z
N MET A 1 6.41 3.54 7.28
CA MET A 1 5.53 3.87 6.13
C MET A 1 6.13 5.01 5.33
N THR A 2 6.42 4.77 4.05
CA THR A 2 7.05 5.74 3.15
C THR A 2 5.97 6.55 2.45
N GLY A 3 6.07 7.89 2.51
CA GLY A 3 5.11 8.82 1.92
C GLY A 3 5.16 8.91 0.39
N LEU A 4 4.43 9.90 -0.16
CA LEU A 4 4.47 10.29 -1.59
C LEU A 4 5.04 11.71 -1.84
N PRO A 5 6.17 12.12 -1.21
CA PRO A 5 6.61 13.53 -1.27
C PRO A 5 7.11 13.98 -2.66
N ALA A 6 7.60 13.05 -3.49
CA ALA A 6 8.28 13.33 -4.76
C ALA A 6 7.39 13.22 -6.01
N VAL A 7 6.11 12.89 -5.83
CA VAL A 7 5.14 12.68 -6.92
C VAL A 7 4.83 13.98 -7.66
N LYS A 8 4.70 13.91 -8.98
CA LYS A 8 4.42 15.00 -9.92
C LYS A 8 3.12 14.76 -10.69
N VAL A 9 2.59 15.82 -11.29
CA VAL A 9 1.44 15.71 -12.21
C VAL A 9 1.82 14.83 -13.40
N GLY A 10 0.94 13.89 -13.75
CA GLY A 10 1.16 12.89 -14.79
C GLY A 10 1.74 11.57 -14.29
N ASP A 11 2.23 11.49 -13.04
CA ASP A 11 2.78 10.24 -12.52
C ASP A 11 1.66 9.18 -12.36
N PRO A 12 1.92 7.92 -12.74
CA PRO A 12 1.01 6.82 -12.50
C PRO A 12 1.08 6.36 -11.04
N LEU A 13 -0.08 6.10 -10.44
CA LEU A 13 -0.21 5.54 -9.10
C LEU A 13 -1.30 4.46 -9.10
N ILE A 14 -1.33 3.67 -8.03
CA ILE A 14 -2.41 2.72 -7.76
C ILE A 14 -3.26 3.28 -6.62
N LEU A 15 -4.56 3.45 -6.88
CA LEU A 15 -5.56 3.71 -5.85
C LEU A 15 -5.97 2.39 -5.24
N VAL A 16 -5.51 2.15 -4.02
CA VAL A 16 -5.92 1.00 -3.24
C VAL A 16 -7.13 1.36 -2.41
N THR A 17 -8.23 0.64 -2.64
CA THR A 17 -9.43 0.79 -1.83
C THR A 17 -9.45 -0.24 -0.72
N GLY A 18 -10.04 0.10 0.43
CA GLY A 18 -10.31 -0.87 1.48
C GLY A 18 -11.55 -1.73 1.22
N ASN A 19 -12.22 -1.52 0.08
CA ASN A 19 -13.49 -2.15 -0.23
C ASN A 19 -13.25 -3.40 -1.08
N LYS A 20 -13.44 -4.59 -0.50
CA LYS A 20 -13.28 -5.88 -1.21
C LYS A 20 -14.12 -6.06 -2.48
N TYR A 21 -15.14 -5.22 -2.69
CA TYR A 21 -15.98 -5.24 -3.89
C TYR A 21 -15.52 -4.27 -4.99
N GLN A 22 -14.56 -3.39 -4.68
CA GLN A 22 -13.91 -2.47 -5.62
C GLN A 22 -12.44 -2.85 -5.70
N GLY A 23 -12.00 -3.32 -6.87
CA GLY A 23 -10.60 -3.62 -7.10
C GLY A 23 -9.73 -2.37 -6.96
N ASP A 24 -8.42 -2.58 -6.83
CA ASP A 24 -7.46 -1.48 -6.88
C ASP A 24 -7.40 -0.91 -8.31
N GLU A 25 -7.35 0.42 -8.43
CA GLU A 25 -7.51 1.11 -9.71
C GLU A 25 -6.22 1.85 -10.10
N PRO A 26 -5.74 1.73 -11.36
CA PRO A 26 -4.68 2.59 -11.85
C PRO A 26 -5.20 4.02 -12.01
N VAL A 27 -4.51 4.98 -11.42
CA VAL A 27 -4.85 6.40 -11.48
C VAL A 27 -3.65 7.23 -11.90
N THR A 28 -3.89 8.44 -12.38
CA THR A 28 -2.83 9.39 -12.75
C THR A 28 -2.93 10.62 -11.88
N VAL A 29 -1.80 11.18 -11.44
CA VAL A 29 -1.81 12.41 -10.64
C VAL A 29 -2.27 13.57 -11.52
N SER A 30 -3.43 14.13 -11.22
CA SER A 30 -4.00 15.26 -11.98
C SER A 30 -3.49 16.60 -11.46
N ARG A 31 -3.26 16.71 -10.15
CA ARG A 31 -2.82 17.95 -9.51
C ARG A 31 -2.08 17.69 -8.20
N VAL A 32 -1.03 18.47 -7.97
CA VAL A 32 -0.25 18.46 -6.72
C VAL A 32 -0.47 19.77 -5.98
N GLY A 33 -1.23 19.71 -4.88
CA GLY A 33 -1.42 20.82 -3.97
C GLY A 33 -0.32 20.90 -2.90
N ARG A 34 -0.41 21.92 -2.05
CA ARG A 34 0.51 22.07 -0.90
C ARG A 34 0.35 20.94 0.11
N LYS A 35 -0.90 20.58 0.44
CA LYS A 35 -1.26 19.55 1.43
C LYS A 35 -1.80 18.27 0.79
N TYR A 36 -2.42 18.37 -0.39
CA TYR A 36 -3.16 17.26 -0.99
C TYR A 36 -2.66 16.91 -2.39
N LEU A 37 -2.82 15.63 -2.73
CA LEU A 37 -2.74 15.08 -4.07
C LEU A 37 -4.16 14.83 -4.60
N TYR A 38 -4.31 15.06 -5.90
CA TYR A 38 -5.54 14.79 -6.65
C TYR A 38 -5.17 13.87 -7.80
N VAL A 39 -6.09 12.96 -8.13
CA VAL A 39 -5.86 11.94 -9.15
C VAL A 39 -7.02 11.92 -10.14
N SER A 40 -6.73 11.52 -11.37
CA SER A 40 -7.72 11.22 -12.39
C SER A 40 -7.83 9.72 -12.61
N LEU A 41 -9.05 9.29 -12.89
CA LEU A 41 -9.40 7.95 -13.33
C LEU A 41 -10.18 8.07 -14.64
N HIS A 42 -9.77 7.33 -15.67
CA HIS A 42 -10.39 7.39 -17.01
C HIS A 42 -10.54 8.81 -17.58
N GLY A 43 -9.56 9.68 -17.33
CA GLY A 43 -9.54 11.07 -17.83
C GLY A 43 -10.36 12.07 -17.00
N HIS A 44 -11.01 11.64 -15.92
CA HIS A 44 -11.78 12.51 -15.03
C HIS A 44 -11.10 12.65 -13.67
N GLU A 45 -10.87 13.88 -13.20
CA GLU A 45 -10.39 14.13 -11.83
C GLU A 45 -11.42 13.63 -10.83
N ARG A 46 -10.93 12.85 -9.86
CA ARG A 46 -11.71 12.35 -8.73
C ARG A 46 -11.99 13.47 -7.72
N GLN A 47 -13.08 13.34 -6.97
CA GLN A 47 -13.45 14.33 -5.96
C GLN A 47 -12.65 14.16 -4.66
N GLU A 48 -12.19 12.93 -4.41
CA GLU A 48 -11.40 12.58 -3.25
C GLU A 48 -10.05 13.31 -3.26
N ARG A 49 -9.57 13.62 -2.06
CA ARG A 49 -8.28 14.29 -1.83
C ARG A 49 -7.42 13.37 -1.01
N PHE A 50 -6.14 13.30 -1.33
CA PHE A 50 -5.22 12.41 -0.63
C PHE A 50 -4.15 13.24 0.05
N ASP A 51 -3.86 12.97 1.32
CA ASP A 51 -2.79 13.65 2.03
C ASP A 51 -1.46 13.43 1.30
N ARG A 52 -0.75 14.51 0.98
CA ARG A 52 0.47 14.43 0.18
C ARG A 52 1.60 13.68 0.88
N ALA A 53 1.66 13.78 2.21
CA ALA A 53 2.71 13.13 2.97
C ALA A 53 2.49 11.62 3.07
N THR A 54 1.24 11.16 3.13
CA THR A 54 0.93 9.75 3.44
C THR A 54 0.21 9.00 2.33
N GLY A 55 -0.29 9.70 1.31
CA GLY A 55 -1.12 9.14 0.24
C GLY A 55 -2.51 8.70 0.70
N VAL A 56 -2.89 8.91 1.96
CA VAL A 56 -4.15 8.46 2.53
C VAL A 56 -5.27 9.45 2.20
N GLU A 57 -6.42 8.92 1.81
CA GLU A 57 -7.62 9.71 1.54
C GLU A 57 -8.03 10.56 2.75
N GLU A 58 -8.32 11.83 2.50
CA GLU A 58 -8.87 12.75 3.48
C GLU A 58 -10.38 12.55 3.63
N GLY A 59 -10.78 12.05 4.80
CA GLY A 59 -12.19 11.86 5.14
C GLY A 59 -12.38 11.16 6.47
N GLN A 60 -13.62 11.18 6.99
CA GLN A 60 -13.98 10.54 8.26
C GLN A 60 -14.94 9.35 8.11
N ARG A 61 -15.39 9.03 6.90
CA ARG A 61 -16.40 7.99 6.67
C ARG A 61 -15.80 6.82 5.87
N GLY A 62 -16.03 5.60 6.34
CA GLY A 62 -15.64 4.38 5.65
C GLY A 62 -14.17 4.00 5.80
N ILE A 63 -13.75 2.97 5.05
CA ILE A 63 -12.35 2.56 4.96
C ILE A 63 -11.67 3.50 3.98
N ARG A 64 -10.66 4.24 4.46
CA ARG A 64 -9.93 5.21 3.65
C ARG A 64 -9.16 4.53 2.54
N ALA A 65 -9.28 5.04 1.32
CA ALA A 65 -8.41 4.64 0.23
C ALA A 65 -6.99 5.20 0.43
N ARG A 66 -6.02 4.61 -0.28
CA ARG A 66 -4.62 5.04 -0.25
C ARG A 66 -4.02 4.99 -1.65
N LEU A 67 -3.24 6.02 -1.98
CA LEU A 67 -2.40 6.03 -3.17
C LEU A 67 -1.07 5.32 -2.88
N MET A 68 -0.65 4.49 -3.80
CA MET A 68 0.64 3.81 -3.78
C MET A 68 1.36 4.00 -5.12
N THR A 69 2.69 4.07 -5.08
CA THR A 69 3.47 3.81 -6.30
C THR A 69 3.35 2.32 -6.68
N GLN A 70 3.70 1.96 -7.92
CA GLN A 70 3.73 0.55 -8.32
C GLN A 70 4.66 -0.27 -7.41
N GLU A 71 5.84 0.26 -7.08
CA GLU A 71 6.79 -0.40 -6.18
C GLU A 71 6.22 -0.63 -4.77
N GLN A 72 5.51 0.36 -4.21
CA GLN A 72 4.85 0.22 -2.90
C GLN A 72 3.71 -0.81 -2.96
N TYR A 73 2.99 -0.87 -4.08
CA TYR A 73 1.92 -1.83 -4.30
C TYR A 73 2.47 -3.27 -4.38
N ASP A 74 3.54 -3.45 -5.15
CA ASP A 74 4.21 -4.74 -5.33
C ASP A 74 4.85 -5.22 -4.02
N ASP A 75 5.53 -4.34 -3.29
CA ASP A 75 6.10 -4.64 -1.96
C ASP A 75 5.01 -5.05 -0.99
N ARG A 76 3.86 -4.36 -0.98
CA ARG A 76 2.72 -4.77 -0.14
C ARG A 76 2.23 -6.17 -0.49
N ALA A 77 1.98 -6.46 -1.77
CA ALA A 77 1.52 -7.78 -2.20
C ALA A 77 2.54 -8.87 -1.81
N GLN A 78 3.83 -8.57 -1.93
CA GLN A 78 4.89 -9.47 -1.48
C GLN A 78 4.86 -9.69 0.03
N ARG A 79 4.71 -8.63 0.83
CA ARG A 79 4.61 -8.73 2.29
C ARG A 79 3.41 -9.55 2.73
N ASP A 80 2.26 -9.34 2.10
CA ASP A 80 1.04 -10.10 2.38
C ASP A 80 1.25 -11.60 2.10
N SER A 81 1.94 -11.94 0.99
CA SER A 81 2.34 -13.32 0.70
C SER A 81 3.30 -13.90 1.74
N LEU A 82 4.29 -13.13 2.20
CA LEU A 82 5.24 -13.57 3.24
C LEU A 82 4.54 -13.83 4.57
N PHE A 83 3.60 -12.97 4.98
CA PHE A 83 2.81 -13.19 6.20
C PHE A 83 1.94 -14.44 6.09
N SER A 84 1.34 -14.71 4.92
CA SER A 84 0.58 -15.95 4.70
C SER A 84 1.48 -17.18 4.84
N ARG A 85 2.65 -17.20 4.20
CA ARG A 85 3.59 -18.33 4.28
C ARG A 85 4.12 -18.56 5.69
N LEU A 86 4.41 -17.49 6.42
CA LEU A 86 4.80 -17.59 7.83
C LEU A 86 3.67 -18.19 8.69
N TYR A 87 2.43 -17.76 8.46
CA TYR A 87 1.27 -18.31 9.16
C TYR A 87 1.06 -19.79 8.85
N ASP A 88 1.17 -20.19 7.58
CA ASP A 88 1.06 -21.59 7.15
C ASP A 88 2.14 -22.47 7.77
N ALA A 89 3.34 -21.90 7.99
CA ALA A 89 4.44 -22.55 8.71
C ALA A 89 4.35 -22.44 10.26
N GLY A 90 3.18 -22.04 10.79
CA GLY A 90 2.89 -21.97 12.22
C GLY A 90 3.43 -20.75 12.95
N VAL A 91 3.93 -19.73 12.23
CA VAL A 91 4.46 -18.49 12.80
C VAL A 91 3.48 -17.34 12.58
N GLU A 92 2.72 -17.01 13.62
CA GLU A 92 1.82 -15.86 13.59
C GLU A 92 2.56 -14.56 13.99
N VAL A 93 2.71 -13.65 13.03
CA VAL A 93 3.20 -12.30 13.31
C VAL A 93 2.05 -11.39 13.77
N ALA A 94 2.11 -10.97 15.03
CA ALA A 94 1.10 -10.11 15.65
C ALA A 94 0.90 -8.81 14.86
N PHE A 95 -0.36 -8.42 14.64
CA PHE A 95 -0.72 -7.25 13.82
C PHE A 95 0.03 -5.97 14.23
N ARG A 96 0.18 -5.73 15.54
CA ARG A 96 0.83 -4.53 16.10
C ARG A 96 2.30 -4.34 15.71
N VAL A 97 2.99 -5.39 15.28
CA VAL A 97 4.42 -5.32 14.88
C VAL A 97 4.61 -5.48 13.37
N ARG A 98 3.55 -5.74 12.59
CA ARG A 98 3.69 -6.00 11.15
C ARG A 98 4.26 -4.82 10.39
N ASP A 99 3.89 -3.60 10.79
CA ASP A 99 4.38 -2.37 10.15
C ASP A 99 5.84 -2.04 10.49
N ASP A 100 6.38 -2.62 11.56
CA ASP A 100 7.76 -2.42 12.02
C ASP A 100 8.76 -3.35 11.31
N LEU A 101 8.27 -4.45 10.73
CA LEU A 101 9.10 -5.42 10.03
C LEU A 101 9.30 -5.01 8.58
N THR A 102 10.54 -5.01 8.10
CA THR A 102 10.86 -4.84 6.69
C THR A 102 10.58 -6.13 5.90
N THR A 103 10.41 -6.00 4.59
CA THR A 103 10.20 -7.16 3.70
C THR A 103 11.38 -8.14 3.77
N ASP A 104 12.61 -7.66 3.90
CA ASP A 104 13.79 -8.51 4.07
C ASP A 104 13.84 -9.23 5.42
N GLN A 105 13.36 -8.60 6.49
CA GLN A 105 13.22 -9.26 7.79
C GLN A 105 12.19 -10.39 7.73
N LEU A 106 11.06 -10.19 7.03
CA LEU A 106 10.06 -11.23 6.81
C LEU A 106 10.62 -12.40 5.98
N ARG A 107 11.37 -12.11 4.92
CA ARG A 107 12.06 -13.13 4.11
C ARG A 107 13.07 -13.93 4.95
N SER A 108 13.84 -13.24 5.78
CA SER A 108 14.83 -13.87 6.66
C SER A 108 14.17 -14.79 7.70
N LEU A 109 13.05 -14.33 8.30
CA LEU A 109 12.28 -15.15 9.23
C LEU A 109 11.75 -16.42 8.56
N LEU A 110 11.18 -16.28 7.37
CA LEU A 110 10.62 -17.41 6.63
C LEU A 110 11.69 -18.44 6.26
N ALA A 111 12.86 -18.00 5.80
CA ALA A 111 13.97 -18.88 5.48
C ALA A 111 14.41 -19.75 6.67
N VAL A 112 14.43 -19.18 7.89
CA VAL A 112 14.77 -19.93 9.12
C VAL A 112 13.73 -21.01 9.43
N VAL A 113 12.45 -20.73 9.17
CA VAL A 113 11.36 -21.69 9.42
C VAL A 113 11.39 -22.82 8.40
N GLU A 114 11.54 -22.50 7.12
CA GLU A 114 11.59 -23.49 6.02
C GLU A 114 12.82 -24.41 6.13
N THR A 115 13.93 -23.94 6.70
CA THR A 115 15.13 -24.76 6.91
C THR A 115 14.96 -25.79 8.04
N LYS A 116 13.94 -25.66 8.91
CA LYS A 116 13.69 -26.63 10.00
C LYS A 116 12.80 -27.80 9.60
N GLU A 117 12.16 -27.74 8.44
CA GLU A 117 11.29 -28.80 7.91
C GLU A 117 11.98 -29.69 6.85
N GLY A 118 13.27 -29.45 6.56
CA GLY A 118 14.11 -30.28 5.69
C GLY A 118 15.15 -31.07 6.47
#